data_AF-A0AAN7Q8T5-F1
#
_entry.id   AF-A0AAN7Q8T5-F1
#
_cell.length_a   1.000
_cell.length_b   1.000
_cell.length_c   1.000
_cell.angle_alpha   90.00
_cell.angle_beta   90.00
_cell.angle_gamma   90.00
#
_symmetry.space_group_name_H-M   'P 1'
#
loop_
_entity.id
_entity.type
_entity.pdbx_description
1 polymer ?
#
loop_
_entity_poly.entity_id
_entity_poly.type
_entity_poly.pdbx_seq_one_letter_code
_entity_poly.pdbx_strand_id
1 'polypeptide(L)'
;MNHYDEGEVVPDLRLRFGEDNHDGDKGDYMDLGERETESLPPSHRRTWRGFLWYWIKLALLFSCLGLLAGVCLKWVWPYFMEKEIIPIINWETTTFSHPVLALLVFITVALFPTLLFPSTPSMWVAGMTFGYAYGFLLIISGVTIGVSLPYFIGSLFHHKIQVWLEKYPKNASLIRLAGSGNWIHQLRAVTLIRISPFPYILYNYCAVATNVKYVPYVLGSLIGVIPEIIVAIYT
;
A
#
# COMPACT_ATOMS: atom_id res chain seq x y z
N MET A 1 -53.60 -53.00 -4.56
CA MET A 1 -53.15 -52.20 -3.40
C MET A 1 -53.72 -50.82 -3.62
N ASN A 2 -54.80 -50.48 -2.91
CA ASN A 2 -55.59 -49.25 -3.09
C ASN A 2 -54.89 -48.04 -2.44
N HIS A 3 -54.97 -46.87 -3.08
CA HIS A 3 -55.08 -45.60 -2.37
C HIS A 3 -55.96 -44.62 -3.16
N TYR A 4 -56.95 -44.09 -2.43
CA TYR A 4 -57.89 -43.00 -2.72
C TYR A 4 -57.12 -41.65 -2.73
N ASP A 5 -57.57 -40.51 -3.26
CA ASP A 5 -58.80 -39.71 -3.04
C ASP A 5 -59.00 -38.78 -4.27
N GLU A 6 -60.21 -38.57 -4.80
CA GLU A 6 -61.15 -37.47 -4.43
C GLU A 6 -60.44 -36.10 -4.29
N GLY A 7 -60.72 -35.07 -5.07
CA GLY A 7 -62.02 -34.57 -5.49
C GLY A 7 -62.24 -33.23 -4.79
N GLU A 8 -61.97 -32.11 -5.49
CA GLU A 8 -62.54 -30.81 -5.09
C GLU A 8 -62.94 -30.02 -6.34
N VAL A 9 -64.21 -30.23 -6.69
CA VAL A 9 -65.11 -29.34 -7.44
C VAL A 9 -65.32 -28.09 -6.58
N VAL A 10 -65.37 -26.85 -7.09
CA VAL A 10 -66.55 -26.05 -7.50
C VAL A 10 -66.10 -24.64 -7.96
N PRO A 11 -66.93 -23.76 -8.58
CA PRO A 11 -68.14 -23.98 -9.37
C PRO A 11 -68.11 -23.28 -10.75
N ASP A 12 -68.93 -23.84 -11.64
CA ASP A 12 -69.46 -23.24 -12.87
C ASP A 12 -70.42 -22.08 -12.55
N LEU A 13 -70.31 -20.90 -13.20
CA LEU A 13 -71.43 -19.96 -13.29
C LEU A 13 -71.32 -18.91 -14.41
N ARG A 14 -72.13 -19.14 -15.45
CA ARG A 14 -72.88 -18.19 -16.29
C ARG A 14 -72.12 -17.30 -17.28
N LEU A 15 -72.07 -17.81 -18.51
CA LEU A 15 -72.27 -17.01 -19.73
C LEU A 15 -73.78 -16.85 -19.99
N ARG A 16 -74.31 -15.61 -19.93
CA ARG A 16 -75.51 -15.21 -20.68
C ARG A 16 -75.59 -13.69 -20.88
N PHE A 17 -75.38 -13.31 -22.14
CA PHE A 17 -75.98 -12.21 -22.91
C PHE A 17 -76.38 -10.91 -22.19
N GLY A 18 -75.65 -9.85 -22.52
CA GLY A 18 -76.17 -8.50 -22.67
C GLY A 18 -75.55 -7.89 -23.91
N GLU A 19 -76.26 -7.94 -25.03
CA GLU A 19 -76.06 -6.98 -26.13
C GLU A 19 -76.54 -5.62 -25.61
N ASP A 20 -75.67 -4.62 -25.61
CA ASP A 20 -76.09 -3.23 -25.77
C ASP A 20 -74.92 -2.40 -26.32
N ASN A 21 -75.24 -1.68 -27.39
CA ASN A 21 -74.36 -0.79 -28.14
C ASN A 21 -73.84 0.37 -27.26
N HIS A 22 -72.57 0.73 -27.39
CA HIS A 22 -72.12 2.10 -27.70
C HIS A 22 -70.58 2.23 -27.64
N ASP A 23 -70.02 2.72 -28.75
CA ASP A 23 -68.90 3.64 -28.89
C ASP A 23 -67.70 3.59 -27.94
N GLY A 24 -66.53 3.39 -28.55
CA GLY A 24 -65.36 4.22 -28.24
C GLY A 24 -64.10 3.49 -27.76
N ASP A 25 -63.07 3.62 -28.61
CA ASP A 25 -61.65 3.73 -28.23
C ASP A 25 -60.76 2.46 -28.31
N LYS A 26 -60.09 2.39 -29.48
CA LYS A 26 -58.70 1.94 -29.74
C LYS A 26 -58.20 0.68 -29.04
N GLY A 27 -58.41 -0.44 -29.72
CA GLY A 27 -57.67 -1.68 -29.55
C GLY A 27 -56.28 -1.63 -30.22
N ASP A 28 -55.32 -2.05 -29.41
CA ASP A 28 -53.95 -2.46 -29.71
C ASP A 28 -53.91 -3.56 -30.79
N TYR A 29 -53.11 -3.38 -31.85
CA TYR A 29 -52.79 -4.45 -32.80
C TYR A 29 -51.32 -4.79 -32.68
N MET A 30 -51.04 -5.88 -31.94
CA MET A 30 -49.80 -6.63 -32.06
C MET A 30 -49.78 -7.33 -33.44
N ASP A 31 -48.85 -6.91 -34.30
CA ASP A 31 -48.49 -7.66 -35.50
C ASP A 31 -47.26 -8.54 -35.17
N LEU A 32 -47.50 -9.83 -35.05
CA LEU A 32 -46.48 -10.87 -34.86
C LEU A 32 -46.17 -11.50 -36.23
N GLY A 33 -45.21 -10.92 -36.94
CA GLY A 33 -44.54 -11.53 -38.09
C GLY A 33 -43.12 -11.96 -37.71
N GLU A 34 -42.90 -13.26 -37.56
CA GLU A 34 -41.60 -13.86 -37.24
C GLU A 34 -40.58 -13.80 -38.39
N ARG A 35 -39.34 -13.49 -38.01
CA ARG A 35 -38.04 -13.94 -38.55
C ARG A 35 -37.66 -13.59 -40.00
N GLU A 36 -36.67 -12.70 -40.10
CA GLU A 36 -35.39 -13.06 -40.71
C GLU A 36 -34.22 -12.34 -40.00
N THR A 37 -33.27 -13.15 -39.58
CA THR A 37 -32.06 -12.86 -38.83
C THR A 37 -31.00 -12.18 -39.71
N GLU A 38 -30.70 -10.91 -39.48
CA GLU A 38 -29.36 -10.35 -39.72
C GLU A 38 -29.01 -9.31 -38.64
N SER A 39 -28.77 -9.80 -37.43
CA SER A 39 -28.08 -9.03 -36.40
C SER A 39 -26.59 -8.91 -36.77
N LEU A 40 -26.23 -7.83 -37.47
CA LEU A 40 -24.83 -7.38 -37.57
C LEU A 40 -24.28 -7.15 -36.15
N PRO A 41 -23.08 -7.67 -35.80
CA PRO A 41 -22.54 -7.48 -34.46
C PRO A 41 -22.25 -5.99 -34.22
N PRO A 42 -22.52 -5.44 -33.00
CA PRO A 42 -22.11 -4.09 -32.69
C PRO A 42 -20.57 -4.04 -32.80
N SER A 43 -20.10 -3.14 -33.65
CA SER A 43 -18.71 -2.93 -33.97
C SER A 43 -17.81 -2.93 -32.72
N HIS A 44 -16.97 -3.95 -32.60
CA HIS A 44 -15.80 -4.03 -31.72
C HIS A 44 -14.69 -3.02 -32.16
N ARG A 45 -15.07 -1.81 -32.59
CA ARG A 45 -14.14 -0.74 -32.99
C ARG A 45 -14.20 0.48 -32.07
N ARG A 46 -15.21 0.60 -31.19
CA ARG A 46 -15.37 1.76 -30.30
C ARG A 46 -14.60 1.63 -28.97
N THR A 47 -14.41 0.42 -28.46
CA THR A 47 -13.72 0.12 -27.20
C THR A 47 -12.19 0.17 -27.31
N TRP A 48 -11.63 -0.18 -28.48
CA TRP A 48 -10.19 -0.25 -28.67
C TRP A 48 -9.50 1.12 -28.73
N ARG A 49 -10.18 2.13 -29.31
CA ARG A 49 -9.65 3.50 -29.42
C ARG A 49 -9.56 4.19 -28.06
N GLY A 50 -10.52 3.93 -27.15
CA GLY A 50 -10.49 4.44 -25.77
C GLY A 50 -9.42 3.77 -24.91
N PHE A 51 -9.25 2.45 -25.07
CA PHE A 51 -8.16 1.70 -24.41
C PHE A 51 -6.78 2.17 -24.87
N LEU A 52 -6.54 2.33 -26.18
CA LEU A 52 -5.28 2.88 -26.70
C LEU A 52 -5.02 4.31 -26.19
N TRP A 53 -6.03 5.18 -26.18
CA TRP A 53 -5.89 6.55 -25.68
C TRP A 53 -5.57 6.60 -24.17
N TYR A 54 -6.12 5.67 -23.38
CA TYR A 54 -5.78 5.52 -21.97
C TYR A 54 -4.30 5.16 -21.79
N TRP A 55 -3.78 4.20 -22.54
CA TRP A 55 -2.36 3.82 -22.49
C TRP A 55 -1.43 4.94 -22.98
N ILE A 56 -1.82 5.69 -24.01
CA ILE A 56 -1.05 6.85 -24.48
C ILE A 56 -0.99 7.94 -23.40
N LYS A 57 -2.13 8.26 -22.75
CA LYS A 57 -2.15 9.20 -21.60
C LYS A 57 -1.29 8.71 -20.45
N LEU A 58 -1.35 7.42 -20.14
CA LEU A 58 -0.55 6.81 -19.09
C LEU A 58 0.95 6.90 -19.41
N ALA A 59 1.35 6.55 -20.63
CA ALA A 59 2.73 6.63 -21.09
C ALA A 59 3.26 8.07 -21.09
N LEU A 60 2.45 9.04 -21.53
CA LEU A 60 2.80 10.46 -21.49
C LEU A 60 2.98 10.95 -20.05
N LEU A 61 2.09 10.54 -19.14
CA LEU A 61 2.18 10.89 -17.72
C LEU A 61 3.44 10.31 -17.09
N PHE A 62 3.74 9.02 -17.30
CA PHE A 62 4.98 8.41 -16.80
C PHE A 62 6.24 9.05 -17.39
N SER A 63 6.22 9.42 -18.67
CA SER A 63 7.33 10.11 -19.32
C SER A 63 7.54 11.51 -18.73
N CYS A 64 6.47 12.27 -18.53
CA CYS A 64 6.51 13.57 -17.88
C CYS A 64 7.01 13.47 -16.43
N LEU A 65 6.51 12.49 -15.68
CA LEU A 65 6.93 12.25 -14.30
C LEU A 65 8.40 11.83 -14.22
N GLY A 66 8.86 10.98 -15.16
CA GLY A 66 10.26 10.56 -15.28
C GLY A 66 11.20 11.72 -15.64
N LEU A 67 10.79 12.59 -16.57
CA LEU A 67 11.54 13.81 -16.90
C LEU A 67 11.61 14.77 -15.71
N LEU A 68 10.50 15.00 -15.03
CA LEU A 68 10.45 15.84 -13.83
C LEU A 68 11.36 15.27 -12.74
N ALA A 69 11.28 13.96 -12.48
CA ALA A 69 12.15 13.27 -11.54
C ALA A 69 13.63 13.40 -11.96
N GLY A 70 13.95 13.23 -13.24
CA GLY A 70 15.31 13.41 -13.76
C GLY A 70 15.85 14.83 -13.57
N VAL A 71 15.02 15.86 -13.78
CA VAL A 71 15.40 17.25 -13.53
C VAL A 71 15.60 17.50 -12.02
N CYS A 72 14.69 17.00 -11.17
CA CYS A 72 14.83 17.10 -9.72
C CYS A 72 16.10 16.40 -9.22
N LEU A 73 16.37 15.20 -9.70
CA LEU A 73 17.57 14.43 -9.33
C LEU A 73 18.85 15.11 -9.83
N LYS A 74 18.83 15.74 -11.02
CA LYS A 74 20.01 16.41 -11.55
C LYS A 74 20.28 17.77 -10.90
N TRP A 75 19.24 18.54 -10.57
CA TRP A 75 19.40 19.95 -10.17
C TRP A 75 19.03 20.20 -8.71
N VAL A 76 17.89 19.69 -8.26
CA VAL A 76 17.37 19.97 -6.91
C VAL A 76 18.15 19.15 -5.87
N TRP A 77 18.41 17.88 -6.16
CA TRP A 77 19.12 16.98 -5.26
C TRP A 77 20.54 17.44 -4.92
N PRO A 78 21.45 17.68 -5.90
CA PRO A 78 22.80 18.15 -5.57
C PRO A 78 22.78 19.53 -4.92
N TYR A 79 21.88 20.43 -5.34
CA TYR A 79 21.76 21.74 -4.70
C TYR A 79 21.40 21.63 -3.22
N PHE A 80 20.40 20.81 -2.87
CA PHE A 80 19.98 20.61 -1.48
C PHE A 80 21.10 19.95 -0.64
N MET A 81 21.79 18.98 -1.22
CA MET A 81 22.92 18.30 -0.56
C MET A 81 24.09 19.24 -0.30
N GLU A 82 24.50 20.03 -1.29
CA GLU A 82 25.64 20.95 -1.21
C GLU A 82 25.36 22.17 -0.32
N LYS A 83 24.12 22.65 -0.27
CA LYS A 83 23.76 23.87 0.46
C LYS A 83 23.30 23.64 1.87
N GLU A 84 22.53 22.58 2.12
CA GLU A 84 21.92 22.35 3.43
C GLU A 84 22.63 21.21 4.16
N ILE A 85 22.71 20.03 3.55
CA ILE A 85 23.11 18.82 4.26
C ILE A 85 24.62 18.77 4.57
N ILE A 86 25.47 18.98 3.56
CA ILE A 86 26.93 18.90 3.73
C ILE A 86 27.46 19.95 4.71
N PRO A 87 27.04 21.23 4.65
CA PRO A 87 27.48 22.23 5.62
C PRO A 87 27.07 21.90 7.05
N ILE A 88 25.85 21.39 7.25
CA ILE A 88 25.37 20.97 8.58
C ILE A 88 26.22 19.81 9.11
N ILE A 89 26.48 18.78 8.29
CA ILE A 89 27.32 17.64 8.67
C ILE A 89 28.74 18.10 9.03
N ASN A 90 29.34 18.98 8.21
CA ASN A 90 30.69 19.50 8.46
C ASN A 90 30.74 20.37 9.73
N TRP A 91 29.71 21.19 9.95
CA TRP A 91 29.60 21.97 11.19
C TRP A 91 29.46 21.07 12.41
N GLU A 92 28.61 20.05 12.34
CA GLU A 92 28.38 19.10 13.45
C GLU A 92 29.66 18.33 13.81
N THR A 93 30.33 17.78 12.80
CA THR A 93 31.57 16.99 12.97
C THR A 93 32.76 17.83 13.46
N THR A 94 32.82 19.12 13.13
CA THR A 94 33.89 20.02 13.58
C THR A 94 33.59 20.69 14.92
N THR A 95 32.31 20.89 15.26
CA THR A 95 31.89 21.57 16.49
C THR A 95 31.90 20.65 17.70
N PHE A 96 31.47 19.40 17.53
CA PHE A 96 31.29 18.47 18.65
C PHE A 96 32.47 17.50 18.81
N SER A 97 32.75 17.14 20.06
CA SER A 97 33.71 16.08 20.36
C SER A 97 33.12 14.72 19.99
N HIS A 98 34.00 13.75 19.70
CA HIS A 98 33.62 12.38 19.32
C HIS A 98 32.54 11.73 20.22
N PRO A 99 32.61 11.80 21.57
CA PRO A 99 31.57 11.19 22.41
C PRO A 99 30.21 11.90 22.31
N VAL A 100 30.20 13.23 22.15
CA VAL A 100 28.95 13.99 21.98
C VAL A 100 28.33 13.68 20.62
N LEU A 101 29.16 13.59 19.58
CA LEU A 101 28.71 13.22 18.24
C LEU A 101 28.13 11.80 18.20
N ALA A 102 28.75 10.84 18.89
CA ALA A 102 28.23 9.48 18.99
C ALA A 102 26.83 9.45 19.62
N LEU A 103 26.63 10.24 20.68
CA LEU A 103 25.32 10.37 21.33
C LEU A 103 24.29 11.03 20.41
N LEU A 104 24.69 12.10 19.70
CA LEU A 104 23.81 12.83 18.78
C LEU A 104 23.34 11.90 17.65
N VAL A 105 24.28 11.24 16.98
CA VAL A 105 24.01 10.23 15.94
C VAL A 105 23.08 9.13 16.47
N PHE A 106 23.35 8.61 17.67
CA PHE A 106 22.51 7.57 18.27
C PHE A 106 21.07 8.06 18.48
N ILE A 107 20.90 9.26 19.04
CA ILE A 107 19.58 9.86 19.30
C ILE A 107 18.83 10.10 17.99
N THR A 108 19.47 10.67 16.98
CA THR A 108 18.81 10.96 15.70
C THR A 108 18.42 9.68 14.97
N VAL A 109 19.31 8.69 14.90
CA VAL A 109 19.01 7.37 14.31
C VAL A 109 17.88 6.66 15.07
N ALA A 110 17.80 6.83 16.40
CA ALA A 110 16.73 6.24 17.22
C ALA A 110 15.39 6.98 17.11
N LEU A 111 15.38 8.31 16.99
CA LEU A 111 14.13 9.09 17.05
C LEU A 111 13.55 9.44 15.68
N PHE A 112 14.41 9.70 14.69
CA PHE A 112 13.96 10.16 13.37
C PHE A 112 13.02 9.19 12.66
N PRO A 113 13.24 7.86 12.70
CA PRO A 113 12.28 6.90 12.12
C PRO A 113 10.88 6.98 12.75
N THR A 114 10.80 7.37 14.04
CA THR A 114 9.53 7.61 14.72
C THR A 114 8.90 8.92 14.25
N LEU A 115 9.70 9.97 14.09
CA LEU A 115 9.24 11.28 13.62
C LEU A 115 9.06 11.39 12.10
N LEU A 116 9.23 10.29 11.35
CA LEU A 116 9.21 10.24 9.88
C LEU A 116 10.29 11.11 9.22
N PHE A 117 11.37 11.44 9.95
CA PHE A 117 12.53 12.15 9.43
C PHE A 117 13.57 11.17 8.87
N PRO A 118 14.36 11.58 7.86
CA PRO A 118 15.43 10.74 7.31
C PRO A 118 16.61 10.66 8.27
N SER A 119 17.00 9.46 8.69
CA SER A 119 18.18 9.21 9.53
C SER A 119 19.48 9.06 8.73
N THR A 120 19.41 9.02 7.40
CA THR A 120 20.55 8.83 6.49
C THR A 120 21.71 9.81 6.74
N PRO A 121 21.49 11.13 6.93
CA PRO A 121 22.59 12.05 7.21
C PRO A 121 23.40 11.68 8.46
N SER A 122 22.74 11.26 9.53
CA SER A 122 23.41 10.82 10.76
C SER A 122 24.15 9.49 10.57
N MET A 123 23.67 8.60 9.69
CA MET A 123 24.41 7.38 9.34
C MET A 123 25.71 7.69 8.60
N TRP A 124 25.70 8.68 7.71
CA TRP A 124 26.92 9.16 7.03
C TRP A 124 27.93 9.71 8.05
N VAL A 125 27.48 10.57 8.97
CA VAL A 125 28.31 11.09 10.07
C VAL A 125 28.93 9.94 10.87
N ALA A 126 28.13 8.92 11.20
CA ALA A 126 28.62 7.76 11.96
C ALA A 126 29.76 7.04 11.22
N GLY A 127 29.60 6.82 9.91
CA GLY A 127 30.60 6.16 9.07
C GLY A 127 31.87 6.98 8.90
N MET A 128 31.72 8.28 8.61
CA MET A 128 32.86 9.19 8.40
C MET A 128 33.67 9.40 9.68
N THR A 129 33.04 9.47 10.86
CA THR A 129 33.74 9.80 12.10
C THR A 129 34.23 8.59 12.89
N PHE A 130 33.44 7.50 12.96
CA PHE A 130 33.77 6.32 13.78
C PHE A 130 34.27 5.14 12.95
N GLY A 131 34.28 5.26 11.63
CA GLY A 131 34.66 4.20 10.70
C GLY A 131 33.61 3.09 10.59
N TYR A 132 33.89 2.12 9.72
CA TYR A 132 32.91 1.12 9.31
C TYR A 132 32.36 0.27 10.45
N ALA A 133 33.25 -0.26 11.31
CA ALA A 133 32.84 -1.19 12.36
C ALA A 133 32.08 -0.49 13.50
N TYR A 134 32.66 0.56 14.08
CA TYR A 134 32.03 1.27 15.20
C TYR A 134 30.82 2.09 14.75
N GLY A 135 30.87 2.69 13.55
CA GLY A 135 29.71 3.34 12.94
C GLY A 135 28.55 2.38 12.73
N PHE A 136 28.81 1.18 12.21
CA PHE A 136 27.79 0.13 12.06
C PHE A 136 27.16 -0.27 13.40
N LEU A 137 27.98 -0.50 14.44
CA LEU A 137 27.49 -0.85 15.77
C LEU A 137 26.65 0.29 16.40
N LEU A 138 27.05 1.53 16.19
CA LEU A 138 26.30 2.70 16.64
C LEU A 138 24.94 2.81 15.93
N ILE A 139 24.94 2.65 14.60
CA ILE A 139 23.71 2.72 13.81
C ILE A 139 22.77 1.56 14.16
N ILE A 140 23.25 0.31 14.21
CA ILE A 140 22.38 -0.85 14.45
C ILE A 140 21.73 -0.79 15.84
N SER A 141 22.45 -0.27 16.84
CA SER A 141 21.89 -0.05 18.18
C SER A 141 20.84 1.07 18.20
N GLY A 142 21.09 2.18 17.51
CA GLY A 142 20.09 3.26 17.32
C GLY A 142 18.85 2.78 16.57
N VAL A 143 19.04 2.04 15.47
CA VAL A 143 17.94 1.47 14.67
C VAL A 143 17.10 0.51 15.49
N THR A 144 17.70 -0.28 16.39
CA THR A 144 16.94 -1.15 17.30
C THR A 144 15.90 -0.35 18.09
N ILE A 145 16.27 0.81 18.61
CA ILE A 145 15.33 1.71 19.30
C ILE A 145 14.35 2.33 18.29
N GLY A 146 14.85 2.79 17.15
CA GLY A 146 14.04 3.48 16.13
C GLY A 146 12.98 2.62 15.46
N VAL A 147 13.15 1.30 15.39
CA VAL A 147 12.08 0.38 14.96
C VAL A 147 11.17 -0.02 16.10
N SER A 148 11.66 -0.02 17.33
CA SER A 148 10.91 -0.46 18.51
C SER A 148 9.92 0.60 18.98
N LEU A 149 10.29 1.88 18.98
CA LEU A 149 9.41 2.98 19.41
C LEU A 149 8.11 3.02 18.59
N PRO A 150 8.13 3.06 17.23
CA PRO A 150 6.91 3.03 16.43
C PRO A 150 6.09 1.76 16.61
N TYR A 151 6.74 0.62 16.88
CA TYR A 151 6.04 -0.62 17.15
C TYR A 151 5.19 -0.46 18.42
N PHE A 152 5.78 -0.06 19.54
CA PHE A 152 5.01 0.14 20.77
C PHE A 152 3.96 1.24 20.65
N ILE A 153 4.26 2.33 19.96
CA ILE A 153 3.27 3.39 19.68
C ILE A 153 2.12 2.83 18.83
N GLY A 154 2.41 2.08 17.78
CA GLY A 154 1.42 1.43 16.93
C GLY A 154 0.55 0.43 17.68
N SER A 155 1.09 -0.22 18.71
CA SER A 155 0.34 -1.11 19.61
C SER A 155 -0.80 -0.40 20.33
N LEU A 156 -0.57 0.84 20.79
CA LEU A 156 -1.59 1.63 21.48
C LEU A 156 -2.77 2.00 20.57
N PHE A 157 -2.53 2.12 19.27
CA PHE A 157 -3.53 2.51 18.27
C PHE A 157 -3.99 1.35 17.38
N HIS A 158 -3.76 0.10 17.80
CA HIS A 158 -3.98 -1.12 16.99
C HIS A 158 -5.35 -1.13 16.28
N HIS A 159 -6.43 -0.86 17.02
CA HIS A 159 -7.79 -0.85 16.45
C HIS A 159 -7.98 0.23 15.37
N LYS A 160 -7.45 1.44 15.57
CA LYS A 160 -7.56 2.53 14.59
C LYS A 160 -6.76 2.20 13.32
N ILE A 161 -5.59 1.59 13.47
CA ILE A 161 -4.75 1.19 12.34
C ILE A 161 -5.42 0.06 11.54
N GLN A 162 -6.03 -0.92 12.22
CA GLN A 162 -6.79 -1.99 11.55
C GLN A 162 -7.93 -1.43 10.69
N VAL A 163 -8.78 -0.58 11.27
CA VAL A 163 -9.90 0.06 10.54
C VAL A 163 -9.39 0.93 9.38
N TRP A 164 -8.26 1.62 9.55
CA TRP A 164 -7.65 2.39 8.47
C TRP A 164 -7.13 1.48 7.35
N LEU A 165 -6.53 0.34 7.71
CA LEU A 165 -5.94 -0.59 6.76
C LEU A 165 -7.00 -1.32 5.93
N GLU A 166 -8.19 -1.56 6.48
CA GLU A 166 -9.35 -2.12 5.75
C GLU A 166 -9.79 -1.26 4.55
N LYS A 167 -9.51 0.06 4.58
CA LYS A 167 -9.76 0.95 3.42
C LYS A 167 -8.85 0.66 2.23
N TYR A 168 -7.74 -0.06 2.44
CA TYR A 168 -6.73 -0.39 1.44
C TYR A 168 -6.48 -1.90 1.38
N PRO A 169 -7.43 -2.69 0.85
CA PRO A 169 -7.42 -4.16 0.97
C PRO A 169 -6.19 -4.84 0.35
N LYS A 170 -5.61 -4.26 -0.71
CA LYS A 170 -4.39 -4.79 -1.36
C LYS A 170 -3.14 -4.68 -0.48
N ASN A 171 -3.02 -3.60 0.28
CA ASN A 171 -1.90 -3.41 1.21
C ASN A 171 -2.16 -4.17 2.51
N ALA A 172 -3.42 -4.23 2.94
CA ALA A 172 -3.84 -4.97 4.12
C ALA A 172 -3.48 -6.46 4.03
N SER A 173 -3.65 -7.08 2.87
CA SER A 173 -3.33 -8.50 2.67
C SER A 173 -1.83 -8.78 2.79
N LEU A 174 -0.97 -7.96 2.16
CA LEU A 174 0.48 -8.11 2.26
C LEU A 174 0.98 -8.00 3.71
N ILE A 175 0.47 -7.01 4.45
CA ILE A 175 0.89 -6.77 5.84
C ILE A 175 0.27 -7.84 6.76
N ARG A 176 -0.96 -8.31 6.53
CA ARG A 176 -1.57 -9.45 7.26
C ARG A 176 -0.81 -10.76 7.03
N LEU A 177 -0.36 -11.00 5.80
CA LEU A 177 0.45 -12.17 5.47
C LEU A 177 1.76 -12.18 6.27
N ALA A 178 2.36 -11.00 6.46
CA ALA A 178 3.55 -10.88 7.31
C ALA A 178 3.30 -11.24 8.78
N GLY A 179 2.08 -11.06 9.25
CA GLY A 179 1.60 -11.49 10.57
C GLY A 179 1.25 -12.96 10.71
N SER A 180 0.95 -13.63 9.60
CA SER A 180 0.48 -15.02 9.59
C SER A 180 1.64 -16.03 9.71
N GLY A 181 1.47 -17.05 10.55
CA GLY A 181 2.40 -18.18 10.67
C GLY A 181 3.36 -18.15 11.87
N ASN A 182 4.36 -19.05 11.84
CA ASN A 182 5.33 -19.20 12.92
C ASN A 182 6.33 -18.03 12.99
N TRP A 183 7.03 -17.89 14.12
CA TRP A 183 8.03 -16.85 14.38
C TRP A 183 9.06 -16.67 13.23
N ILE A 184 9.52 -17.77 12.61
CA ILE A 184 10.46 -17.73 11.48
C ILE A 184 9.82 -17.15 10.22
N HIS A 185 8.55 -17.42 9.97
CA HIS A 185 7.83 -16.87 8.81
C HIS A 185 7.63 -15.37 8.97
N GLN A 186 7.26 -14.93 10.17
CA GLN A 186 7.13 -13.51 10.51
C GLN A 186 8.47 -12.78 10.33
N LEU A 187 9.58 -13.36 10.81
CA LEU A 187 10.93 -12.82 10.62
C LEU A 187 11.24 -12.61 9.13
N ARG A 188 11.08 -13.67 8.32
CA ARG A 188 11.36 -13.63 6.88
C ARG A 188 10.49 -12.59 6.17
N ALA A 189 9.20 -12.54 6.49
CA ALA A 189 8.30 -11.57 5.89
C ALA A 189 8.70 -10.13 6.22
N VAL A 190 9.06 -9.85 7.48
CA VAL A 190 9.55 -8.53 7.91
C VAL A 190 10.82 -8.14 7.14
N THR A 191 11.79 -9.05 7.05
CA THR A 191 13.04 -8.80 6.31
C THR A 191 12.78 -8.53 4.83
N LEU A 192 11.92 -9.31 4.18
CA LEU A 192 11.56 -9.10 2.78
C LEU A 192 10.86 -7.77 2.55
N ILE A 193 9.97 -7.36 3.46
CA ILE A 193 9.30 -6.05 3.39
C ILE A 193 10.33 -4.91 3.49
N ARG A 194 11.33 -5.04 4.36
CA ARG A 194 12.39 -4.03 4.52
C ARG A 194 13.29 -3.89 3.31
N ILE A 195 13.58 -5.00 2.63
CA ILE A 195 14.38 -5.02 1.39
C ILE A 195 13.56 -4.53 0.20
N SER A 196 12.24 -4.76 0.23
CA SER A 196 11.34 -4.30 -0.82
C SER A 196 11.25 -2.77 -0.85
N PRO A 197 10.88 -2.16 -1.99
CA PRO A 197 10.65 -0.71 -2.09
C PRO A 197 9.37 -0.26 -1.35
N PHE A 198 8.84 -1.07 -0.44
CA PHE A 198 7.69 -0.72 0.37
C PHE A 198 8.07 0.39 1.37
N PRO A 199 7.25 1.43 1.54
CA PRO A 199 7.55 2.54 2.45
C PRO A 199 7.72 2.05 3.89
N TYR A 200 8.98 1.91 4.32
CA TYR A 200 9.35 1.29 5.59
C TYR A 200 8.81 2.04 6.80
N ILE A 201 8.63 3.35 6.67
CA ILE A 201 8.08 4.22 7.71
C ILE A 201 6.63 3.81 8.05
N LEU A 202 5.83 3.49 7.04
CA LEU A 202 4.45 3.01 7.27
C LEU A 202 4.45 1.63 7.92
N TYR A 203 5.38 0.76 7.53
CA TYR A 203 5.51 -0.57 8.10
C TYR A 203 5.87 -0.55 9.60
N ASN A 204 6.73 0.38 10.03
CA ASN A 204 7.10 0.56 11.45
C ASN A 204 5.88 0.66 12.38
N TYR A 205 4.84 1.38 11.96
CA TYR A 205 3.60 1.55 12.71
C TYR A 205 2.58 0.44 12.46
N CYS A 206 2.52 -0.05 11.22
CA CYS A 206 1.54 -1.07 10.82
C CYS A 206 1.91 -2.49 11.26
N ALA A 207 3.17 -2.75 11.62
CA ALA A 207 3.63 -4.08 12.03
C ALA A 207 2.86 -4.62 13.26
N VAL A 208 2.44 -3.75 14.19
CA VAL A 208 1.59 -4.19 15.31
C VAL A 208 0.16 -4.43 14.90
N ALA A 209 -0.35 -3.66 13.94
CA ALA A 209 -1.69 -3.86 13.42
C ALA A 209 -1.88 -5.25 12.79
N THR A 210 -0.79 -5.97 12.50
CA THR A 210 -0.86 -7.27 11.83
C THR A 210 -0.48 -8.45 12.71
N ASN A 211 -0.46 -8.29 14.04
CA ASN A 211 -0.15 -9.38 15.00
C ASN A 211 1.24 -10.00 14.82
N VAL A 212 2.18 -9.28 14.21
CA VAL A 212 3.59 -9.70 14.16
C VAL A 212 4.15 -9.60 15.58
N LYS A 213 4.77 -10.67 16.07
CA LYS A 213 5.40 -10.65 17.39
C LYS A 213 6.58 -9.67 17.38
N TYR A 214 6.88 -9.07 18.52
CA TYR A 214 7.95 -8.08 18.63
C TYR A 214 9.33 -8.63 18.25
N VAL A 215 9.67 -9.84 18.72
CA VAL A 215 11.00 -10.43 18.48
C VAL A 215 11.28 -10.70 16.98
N PRO A 216 10.41 -11.39 16.20
CA PRO A 216 10.61 -11.50 14.76
C PRO A 216 10.64 -10.14 14.06
N TYR A 217 9.84 -9.18 14.53
CA TYR A 217 9.80 -7.85 13.95
C TYR A 217 11.13 -7.11 14.10
N VAL A 218 11.69 -7.07 15.31
CA VAL A 218 12.96 -6.38 15.56
C VAL A 218 14.08 -7.08 14.80
N LEU A 219 14.25 -8.41 14.96
CA LEU A 219 15.32 -9.13 14.29
C LEU A 219 15.20 -9.08 12.77
N GLY A 220 14.00 -9.25 12.24
CA GLY A 220 13.75 -9.19 10.80
C GLY A 220 14.03 -7.79 10.26
N SER A 221 13.73 -6.75 11.04
CA SER A 221 14.05 -5.36 10.70
C SER A 221 15.55 -5.10 10.71
N LEU A 222 16.25 -5.52 11.77
CA LEU A 222 17.70 -5.36 11.87
C LEU A 222 18.41 -6.04 10.70
N ILE A 223 18.03 -7.28 10.35
CA ILE A 223 18.60 -7.98 9.19
C ILE A 223 18.27 -7.24 7.88
N GLY A 224 17.04 -6.78 7.74
CA GLY A 224 16.57 -6.12 6.52
C GLY A 224 17.25 -4.77 6.23
N VAL A 225 17.70 -4.05 7.26
CA VAL A 225 18.37 -2.75 7.10
C VAL A 225 19.88 -2.86 6.90
N ILE A 226 20.50 -4.03 7.09
CA ILE A 226 21.96 -4.19 6.94
C ILE A 226 22.47 -3.68 5.59
N PRO A 227 21.85 -4.02 4.43
CA PRO A 227 22.31 -3.52 3.14
C PRO A 227 22.27 -1.99 3.05
N GLU A 228 21.22 -1.37 3.61
CA GLU A 228 21.06 0.09 3.66
C GLU A 228 22.16 0.73 4.51
N ILE A 229 22.44 0.19 5.70
CA ILE A 229 23.48 0.70 6.59
C ILE A 229 24.85 0.59 5.93
N ILE A 230 25.15 -0.53 5.27
CA ILE A 230 26.40 -0.70 4.53
C ILE A 230 26.51 0.39 3.47
N VAL A 231 25.50 0.55 2.60
CA VAL A 231 25.55 1.60 1.56
C VAL A 231 25.74 2.99 2.16
N ALA A 232 25.04 3.32 3.25
CA ALA A 232 25.18 4.61 3.91
C ALA A 232 26.61 4.86 4.42
N ILE A 233 27.21 3.91 5.12
CA ILE A 233 28.56 4.09 5.68
C ILE A 233 29.65 4.16 4.59
N TYR A 234 29.41 3.58 3.41
CA TYR A 234 30.35 3.57 2.28
C TYR A 234 30.22 4.74 1.29
N THR A 235 29.17 5.56 1.43
CA THR A 235 28.91 6.71 0.54
C THR A 235 29.56 7.97 1.07
#